data_AF-A0A8I1D6W1-F1
#
_entry.id   AF-A0A8I1D6W1-F1
#
_cell.length_a   1.000
_cell.length_b   1.000
_cell.length_c   1.000
_cell.angle_alpha   90.00
_cell.angle_beta   90.00
_cell.angle_gamma   90.00
#
_symmetry.space_group_name_H-M   'P 1'
#
loop_
_entity.id
_entity.type
_entity.pdbx_description
1 polymer ?
#
loop_
_entity_poly.entity_id
_entity_poly.type
_entity_poly.pdbx_seq_one_letter_code
_entity_poly.pdbx_strand_id
1 'polypeptide(L)'
;MGAQRRIRALVAMGFPFSDLAQRLGVSQAVLESLPEKGLIRVALWESIDRLYDELSMTSEAPNPAVRDWARDVQGWAPPLAWDDDEIDDYRARPHRPRGLKSLDPVAVERRLNGERSINLTLADQEAIVKVALSQKWPVARLADVLSCDERAANTRLVRYRARMRTKSAANGESVSDVA
;
A
#
# COMPACT_ATOMS: atom_id res chain seq x y z
N MET A 1 -13.83 11.12 2.86
CA MET A 1 -12.73 11.29 1.88
C MET A 1 -11.65 10.22 2.06
N GLY A 2 -10.79 10.32 3.08
CA GLY A 2 -9.68 9.40 3.28
C GLY A 2 -10.02 7.91 3.39
N ALA A 3 -11.01 7.57 4.22
CA ALA A 3 -11.33 6.17 4.53
C ALA A 3 -11.84 5.39 3.31
N GLN A 4 -12.79 5.96 2.55
CA GLN A 4 -13.32 5.29 1.36
C GLN A 4 -12.23 5.07 0.30
N ARG A 5 -11.36 6.07 0.10
CA ARG A 5 -10.23 5.95 -0.84
C ARG A 5 -9.23 4.89 -0.40
N ARG A 6 -8.86 4.85 0.89
CA ARG A 6 -8.01 3.80 1.45
C ARG A 6 -8.58 2.41 1.21
N ILE A 7 -9.86 2.19 1.51
CA ILE A 7 -10.52 0.91 1.26
C ILE A 7 -10.51 0.58 -0.24
N ARG A 8 -10.95 1.50 -1.11
CA ARG A 8 -10.96 1.28 -2.57
C ARG A 8 -9.56 1.00 -3.13
N ALA A 9 -8.54 1.66 -2.59
CA ALA A 9 -7.16 1.43 -2.98
C ALA A 9 -6.70 0.01 -2.60
N LEU A 10 -7.02 -0.47 -1.40
CA LEU A 10 -6.76 -1.86 -1.02
C LEU A 10 -7.53 -2.86 -1.90
N VAL A 11 -8.78 -2.57 -2.26
CA VAL A 11 -9.53 -3.37 -3.23
C VAL A 11 -8.84 -3.37 -4.60
N ALA A 12 -8.31 -2.22 -5.03
CA ALA A 12 -7.52 -2.10 -6.25
C ALA A 12 -6.15 -2.80 -6.20
N MET A 13 -5.67 -3.23 -5.03
CA MET A 13 -4.56 -4.19 -4.94
C MET A 13 -5.04 -5.63 -5.13
N GLY A 14 -6.27 -5.95 -4.75
CA GLY A 14 -6.87 -7.28 -4.83
C GLY A 14 -7.43 -7.81 -3.51
N PHE A 15 -7.54 -6.98 -2.46
CA PHE A 15 -8.20 -7.36 -1.21
C PHE A 15 -9.72 -7.19 -1.33
N PRO A 16 -10.54 -8.26 -1.31
CA PRO A 16 -11.99 -8.10 -1.41
C PRO A 16 -12.56 -7.39 -0.17
N PHE A 17 -13.71 -6.72 -0.33
CA PHE A 17 -14.39 -6.04 0.76
C PHE A 17 -14.70 -6.96 1.95
N SER A 18 -15.01 -8.23 1.69
CA SER A 18 -15.26 -9.26 2.72
C SER A 18 -14.08 -9.40 3.67
N ASP A 19 -12.87 -9.48 3.13
CA ASP A 19 -11.65 -9.72 3.90
C ASP A 19 -11.26 -8.46 4.69
N LEU A 20 -11.40 -7.29 4.07
CA LEU A 20 -11.17 -6.01 4.74
C LEU A 20 -12.17 -5.81 5.89
N ALA A 21 -13.44 -6.15 5.66
CA ALA A 21 -14.49 -6.06 6.67
C ALA A 21 -14.24 -6.99 7.86
N GLN A 22 -13.83 -8.24 7.58
CA GLN A 22 -13.45 -9.22 8.60
C GLN A 22 -12.28 -8.71 9.45
N ARG A 23 -11.23 -8.16 8.84
CA ARG A 23 -10.07 -7.60 9.55
C ARG A 23 -10.41 -6.38 10.42
N LEU A 24 -11.40 -5.60 10.00
CA LEU A 24 -11.87 -4.42 10.74
C LEU A 24 -12.96 -4.72 11.78
N GLY A 25 -13.49 -5.95 11.81
CA GLY A 25 -14.60 -6.31 12.69
C GLY A 25 -15.91 -5.58 12.36
N VAL A 26 -16.13 -5.22 11.10
CA VAL A 26 -17.35 -4.56 10.61
C VAL A 26 -18.02 -5.38 9.51
N SER A 27 -19.24 -5.02 9.12
CA SER A 27 -19.89 -5.67 7.98
C SER A 27 -19.38 -5.10 6.65
N GLN A 28 -19.43 -5.92 5.60
CA GLN A 28 -19.09 -5.48 4.23
C GLN A 28 -19.93 -4.27 3.79
N ALA A 29 -21.22 -4.24 4.14
CA ALA A 29 -22.11 -3.12 3.84
C ALA A 29 -21.63 -1.79 4.44
N VAL A 30 -20.98 -1.81 5.61
CA VAL A 30 -20.38 -0.59 6.20
C VAL A 30 -19.24 -0.05 5.34
N LEU A 31 -18.41 -0.94 4.78
CA LEU A 31 -17.30 -0.51 3.90
C LEU A 31 -17.79 0.00 2.55
N GLU A 32 -18.79 -0.65 1.97
CA GLU A 32 -19.38 -0.25 0.68
C GLU A 32 -20.14 1.08 0.80
N SER A 33 -20.75 1.36 1.96
CA SER A 33 -21.49 2.59 2.23
C SER A 33 -20.63 3.75 2.77
N LEU A 34 -19.31 3.58 2.86
CA LEU A 34 -18.42 4.66 3.30
C LEU A 34 -18.63 5.92 2.44
N PRO A 35 -18.91 7.09 3.06
CA PRO A 35 -19.22 8.28 2.30
C PRO A 35 -17.95 8.84 1.64
N GLU A 36 -18.10 9.31 0.39
CA GLU A 36 -17.05 10.07 -0.29
C GLU A 36 -16.82 11.40 0.45
N LYS A 37 -17.90 12.11 0.76
CA LYS A 37 -17.95 13.33 1.58
C LYS A 37 -18.84 13.10 2.80
N GLY A 38 -18.33 13.39 3.99
CA GLY A 38 -19.10 13.23 5.22
C GLY A 38 -18.23 12.79 6.40
N LEU A 39 -18.88 12.69 7.56
CA LEU A 39 -18.25 12.25 8.80
C LEU A 39 -18.39 10.73 8.95
N ILE A 40 -17.34 10.10 9.45
CA ILE A 40 -17.37 8.72 9.96
C ILE A 40 -16.86 8.72 11.39
N ARG A 41 -17.11 7.64 12.13
CA ARG A 41 -16.61 7.51 13.50
C ARG A 41 -15.08 7.51 13.49
N VAL A 42 -14.47 8.27 14.39
CA VAL A 42 -13.00 8.39 14.51
C VAL A 42 -12.35 7.02 14.69
N ALA A 43 -12.88 6.18 15.58
CA ALA A 43 -12.36 4.83 15.78
C ALA A 43 -12.36 3.97 14.50
N LEU A 44 -13.38 4.09 13.65
CA LEU A 44 -13.42 3.38 12.37
C LEU A 44 -12.38 3.95 11.39
N TRP A 45 -12.26 5.27 11.33
CA TRP A 45 -11.24 5.93 10.52
C TRP A 45 -9.83 5.48 10.90
N GLU A 46 -9.49 5.50 12.19
CA GLU A 46 -8.17 5.05 12.71
C GLU A 46 -7.90 3.57 12.44
N SER A 47 -8.95 2.75 12.42
CA SER A 47 -8.84 1.32 12.14
C SER A 47 -8.59 1.07 10.65
N ILE A 48 -9.27 1.83 9.78
CA ILE A 48 -9.03 1.82 8.33
C ILE A 48 -7.64 2.34 7.99
N ASP A 49 -7.19 3.41 8.66
CA ASP A 49 -5.86 4.01 8.45
C ASP A 49 -4.75 3.00 8.80
N ARG A 50 -4.84 2.35 9.96
CA ARG A 50 -3.90 1.29 10.36
C ARG A 50 -3.92 0.10 9.39
N LEU A 51 -5.10 -0.36 8.97
CA LEU A 51 -5.21 -1.46 8.01
C LEU A 51 -4.58 -1.10 6.66
N TYR A 52 -4.79 0.15 6.21
CA TYR A 52 -4.17 0.65 4.99
C TYR A 52 -2.65 0.70 5.10
N ASP A 53 -2.10 1.20 6.22
CA ASP A 53 -0.66 1.22 6.46
C ASP A 53 -0.04 -0.18 6.43
N GLU A 54 -0.74 -1.18 6.97
CA GLU A 54 -0.30 -2.57 6.97
C GLU A 54 -0.26 -3.18 5.56
N LEU A 55 -1.33 -2.97 4.78
CA LEU A 55 -1.55 -3.68 3.52
C LEU A 55 -1.02 -2.95 2.29
N SER A 56 -0.90 -1.62 2.33
CA SER A 56 -0.62 -0.78 1.15
C SER A 56 0.69 -1.06 0.41
N MET A 57 1.67 -1.63 1.10
CA MET A 57 3.00 -1.96 0.56
C MET A 57 3.18 -3.47 0.31
N THR A 58 2.09 -4.23 0.26
CA THR A 58 2.12 -5.70 0.12
C THR A 58 1.92 -6.14 -1.32
N SER A 59 2.86 -6.94 -1.84
CA SER A 59 2.74 -7.59 -3.16
C SER A 59 1.88 -8.85 -3.16
N GLU A 60 1.63 -9.44 -1.98
CA GLU A 60 0.80 -10.63 -1.75
C GLU A 60 -0.71 -10.30 -1.72
N ALA A 61 -1.24 -9.69 -2.78
CA ALA A 61 -2.68 -9.45 -2.87
C ALA A 61 -3.44 -10.76 -3.16
N PRO A 62 -4.54 -11.05 -2.43
CA PRO A 62 -5.12 -12.39 -2.39
C PRO A 62 -5.91 -12.78 -3.64
N ASN A 63 -6.46 -11.80 -4.38
CA ASN A 63 -7.36 -12.10 -5.50
C ASN A 63 -7.10 -11.25 -6.76
N PRO A 64 -6.49 -11.84 -7.81
CA PRO A 64 -6.30 -11.19 -9.11
C PRO A 64 -7.58 -10.68 -9.76
N ALA A 65 -8.70 -11.40 -9.66
CA ALA A 65 -9.96 -11.01 -10.30
C ALA A 65 -10.56 -9.77 -9.64
N VAL A 66 -10.46 -9.64 -8.31
CA VAL A 66 -10.90 -8.44 -7.57
C VAL A 66 -10.08 -7.23 -8.00
N ARG A 67 -8.75 -7.40 -8.10
CA ARG A 67 -7.83 -6.35 -8.55
C ARG A 67 -8.18 -5.87 -9.96
N ASP A 68 -8.39 -6.80 -10.88
CA ASP A 68 -8.64 -6.49 -12.29
C ASP A 68 -10.04 -5.85 -12.45
N TRP A 69 -11.06 -6.32 -11.73
CA TRP A 69 -12.36 -5.66 -11.64
C TRP A 69 -12.26 -4.23 -11.08
N ALA A 70 -11.55 -4.04 -9.98
CA ALA A 70 -11.40 -2.73 -9.35
C ALA A 70 -10.69 -1.74 -10.27
N ARG A 71 -9.71 -2.21 -11.05
CA ARG A 71 -8.99 -1.40 -12.02
C ARG A 71 -9.81 -1.10 -13.27
N ASP A 72 -10.31 -2.14 -13.92
CA ASP A 72 -10.81 -2.05 -15.29
C ASP A 72 -12.30 -1.67 -15.34
N VAL A 73 -13.07 -2.06 -14.31
CA VAL A 73 -14.50 -1.76 -14.21
C VAL A 73 -14.75 -0.53 -13.34
N GLN A 74 -14.09 -0.45 -12.16
CA GLN A 74 -14.33 0.65 -11.22
C GLN A 74 -13.37 1.84 -11.38
N GLY A 75 -12.24 1.67 -12.08
CA GLY A 75 -11.23 2.71 -12.23
C GLY A 75 -10.54 3.11 -10.93
N TRP A 76 -10.55 2.23 -9.92
CA TRP A 76 -9.93 2.51 -8.62
C TRP A 76 -8.43 2.33 -8.68
N ALA A 77 -7.71 3.29 -8.10
CA ALA A 77 -6.26 3.32 -8.12
C ALA A 77 -5.69 2.67 -6.85
N PRO A 78 -4.66 1.81 -6.96
CA PRO A 78 -4.03 1.15 -5.81
C PRO A 78 -3.27 2.16 -4.93
N PRO A 79 -2.83 1.80 -3.71
CA PRO A 79 -2.21 2.72 -2.74
C PRO A 79 -1.04 3.50 -3.30
N LEU A 80 -0.15 2.84 -4.02
CA LEU A 80 1.02 3.47 -4.63
C LEU A 80 0.74 4.38 -5.83
N ALA A 81 -0.52 4.42 -6.29
CA ALA A 81 -0.99 5.45 -7.21
C ALA A 81 -1.33 6.75 -6.48
N TRP A 82 -1.50 6.71 -5.16
CA TRP A 82 -1.72 7.89 -4.34
C TRP A 82 -0.40 8.34 -3.73
N ASP A 83 -0.18 9.65 -3.70
CA ASP A 83 0.82 10.19 -2.79
C ASP A 83 0.27 10.12 -1.36
N ASP A 84 1.14 9.76 -0.42
CA ASP A 84 0.77 9.42 0.96
C ASP A 84 0.08 10.59 1.69
N ASP A 85 0.34 11.81 1.27
CA ASP A 85 -0.22 13.05 1.84
C ASP A 85 -1.46 13.54 1.09
N GLU A 86 -1.72 12.98 -0.08
CA GLU A 86 -2.76 13.43 -1.00
C GLU A 86 -4.00 12.52 -0.98
N ILE A 87 -3.89 11.30 -0.45
CA ILE A 87 -5.03 10.38 -0.35
C ILE A 87 -6.21 11.00 0.42
N ASP A 88 -5.92 11.89 1.37
CA ASP A 88 -6.89 12.65 2.16
C ASP A 88 -7.34 13.96 1.51
N ASP A 89 -6.57 14.53 0.57
CA ASP A 89 -6.96 15.73 -0.17
C ASP A 89 -8.03 15.40 -1.22
N TYR A 90 -9.23 15.94 -1.06
CA TYR A 90 -10.32 15.71 -1.99
C TYR A 90 -10.02 16.12 -3.44
N ARG A 91 -9.13 17.11 -3.65
CA ARG A 91 -8.73 17.58 -4.98
C ARG A 91 -7.69 16.68 -5.63
N ALA A 92 -6.95 15.91 -4.85
CA ALA A 92 -5.92 15.03 -5.36
C ALA A 92 -6.47 14.03 -6.39
N ARG A 93 -5.58 13.65 -7.29
CA ARG A 93 -5.82 12.64 -8.31
C ARG A 93 -4.71 11.61 -8.19
N PRO A 94 -5.05 10.31 -8.23
CA PRO A 94 -4.01 9.30 -8.22
C PRO A 94 -3.15 9.47 -9.47
N HIS A 95 -1.84 9.36 -9.29
CA HIS A 95 -0.90 9.06 -10.36
C HIS A 95 -1.39 7.82 -11.10
N ARG A 96 -1.09 7.69 -12.38
CA ARG A 96 -1.42 6.46 -13.13
C ARG A 96 -0.20 5.55 -13.15
N PRO A 97 0.05 4.69 -12.14
CA PRO A 97 1.01 3.63 -12.31
C PRO A 97 0.43 2.66 -13.34
N ARG A 98 1.07 2.55 -14.51
CA ARG A 98 0.71 1.51 -15.49
C ARG A 98 1.16 0.14 -14.96
N GLY A 99 0.27 -0.49 -14.20
CA GLY A 99 0.29 -1.91 -13.87
C GLY A 99 0.99 -2.25 -12.55
N LEU A 100 0.29 -2.98 -11.68
CA LEU A 100 0.92 -4.02 -10.87
C LEU A 100 1.49 -5.07 -11.84
N LYS A 101 2.62 -4.80 -12.49
CA LYS A 101 3.41 -5.87 -13.09
C LYS A 101 4.20 -6.55 -11.96
N SER A 102 4.54 -7.82 -12.17
CA SER A 102 5.49 -8.56 -11.34
C SER A 102 6.79 -7.76 -11.17
N LEU A 103 7.53 -8.03 -10.09
CA LEU A 103 8.89 -7.52 -9.88
C LEU A 103 9.69 -7.58 -11.19
N ASP A 104 10.25 -6.46 -11.60
CA ASP A 104 11.21 -6.33 -12.70
C ASP A 104 12.59 -6.05 -12.09
N PRO A 105 13.43 -7.09 -11.90
CA PRO A 105 14.74 -6.92 -11.29
C PRO A 105 15.65 -5.95 -12.05
N VAL A 106 15.46 -5.84 -13.37
CA VAL A 106 16.25 -4.93 -14.22
C VAL A 106 15.84 -3.49 -13.99
N ALA A 107 14.53 -3.22 -13.84
CA ALA A 107 14.04 -1.90 -13.48
C ALA A 107 14.56 -1.45 -12.10
N VAL A 108 14.57 -2.37 -11.12
CA VAL A 108 15.15 -2.12 -9.79
C VAL A 108 16.64 -1.80 -9.90
N GLU A 109 17.42 -2.63 -10.58
CA GLU A 109 18.87 -2.44 -10.71
C GLU A 109 19.22 -1.11 -11.37
N ARG A 110 18.59 -0.79 -12.51
CA ARG A 110 18.82 0.48 -13.21
C ARG A 110 18.44 1.68 -12.36
N ARG A 111 17.36 1.55 -11.57
CA ARG A 111 16.95 2.63 -10.68
C ARG A 111 17.96 2.86 -9.56
N LEU A 112 18.45 1.78 -8.95
CA LEU A 112 19.52 1.84 -7.94
C LEU A 112 20.81 2.47 -8.51
N ASN A 113 21.06 2.30 -9.81
CA ASN A 113 22.18 2.89 -10.55
C ASN A 113 21.96 4.33 -11.04
N GLY A 114 20.83 4.96 -10.75
CA GLY A 114 20.60 6.39 -11.04
C GLY A 114 19.56 6.69 -12.11
N GLU A 115 19.01 5.70 -12.81
CA GLU A 115 18.05 5.97 -13.89
C GLU A 115 16.65 6.34 -13.35
N ARG A 116 16.29 7.62 -13.42
CA ARG A 116 15.00 8.14 -12.90
C ARG A 116 13.83 8.04 -13.91
N SER A 117 14.11 7.78 -15.19
CA SER A 117 13.12 7.72 -16.29
C SER A 117 12.27 6.46 -16.32
N ILE A 118 12.70 5.39 -15.64
CA ILE A 118 11.98 4.11 -15.59
C ILE A 118 10.72 4.26 -14.74
N ASN A 119 9.61 3.65 -15.13
CA ASN A 119 8.44 3.56 -14.25
C ASN A 119 8.58 2.32 -13.36
N LEU A 120 8.52 2.51 -12.05
CA LEU A 120 8.59 1.41 -11.08
C LEU A 120 7.20 0.82 -10.83
N THR A 121 7.14 -0.52 -10.81
CA THR A 121 5.99 -1.24 -10.25
C THR A 121 5.98 -1.15 -8.73
N LEU A 122 4.89 -1.62 -8.11
CA LEU A 122 4.79 -1.69 -6.65
C LEU A 122 5.84 -2.64 -6.06
N ALA A 123 6.07 -3.76 -6.74
CA ALA A 123 7.06 -4.75 -6.36
C ALA A 123 8.49 -4.20 -6.48
N ASP A 124 8.77 -3.37 -7.48
CA ASP A 124 10.08 -2.74 -7.65
C ASP A 124 10.34 -1.72 -6.53
N GLN A 125 9.35 -0.90 -6.20
CA GLN A 125 9.43 0.05 -5.08
C GLN A 125 9.65 -0.69 -3.75
N GLU A 126 8.91 -1.79 -3.51
CA GLU A 126 9.07 -2.63 -2.31
C GLU A 126 10.50 -3.20 -2.23
N ALA A 127 11.05 -3.68 -3.33
CA ALA A 127 12.42 -4.17 -3.41
C ALA A 127 13.45 -3.07 -3.10
N ILE A 128 13.24 -1.85 -3.61
CA ILE A 128 14.10 -0.68 -3.32
C ILE A 128 14.03 -0.30 -1.84
N VAL A 129 12.83 -0.26 -1.23
CA VAL A 129 12.66 0.03 0.20
C VAL A 129 13.36 -1.02 1.06
N LYS A 130 13.30 -2.30 0.67
CA LYS A 130 14.04 -3.39 1.32
C LYS A 130 15.56 -3.16 1.27
N VAL A 131 16.09 -2.75 0.11
CA VAL A 131 17.51 -2.41 -0.05
C VAL A 131 17.90 -1.20 0.80
N ALA A 132 17.08 -0.16 0.81
CA ALA A 132 17.33 1.03 1.62
C ALA A 132 17.39 0.71 3.12
N LEU A 133 16.53 -0.19 3.60
CA LEU A 133 16.56 -0.67 4.98
C LEU A 133 17.79 -1.51 5.29
N SER A 134 18.15 -2.47 4.43
CA SER A 134 19.30 -3.34 4.67
C SER A 134 20.62 -2.57 4.66
N GLN A 135 20.72 -1.56 3.79
CA GLN A 135 21.91 -0.70 3.65
C GLN A 135 21.87 0.56 4.53
N LYS A 136 20.82 0.73 5.36
CA LYS A 136 20.64 1.89 6.26
C LYS A 136 20.76 3.24 5.55
N TRP A 137 20.11 3.37 4.39
CA TRP A 137 20.12 4.62 3.64
C TRP A 137 19.47 5.77 4.42
N PRO A 138 19.98 7.01 4.25
CA PRO A 138 19.24 8.19 4.69
C PRO A 138 17.96 8.35 3.85
N VAL A 139 16.92 8.93 4.44
CA VAL A 139 15.61 9.14 3.78
C VAL A 139 15.75 9.95 2.48
N ALA A 140 16.59 10.98 2.47
CA ALA A 140 16.89 11.77 1.27
C ALA A 140 17.35 10.92 0.07
N ARG A 141 18.18 9.89 0.32
CA ARG A 141 18.62 8.98 -0.76
C ARG A 141 17.47 8.10 -1.24
N LEU A 142 16.64 7.60 -0.33
CA LEU A 142 15.47 6.81 -0.71
C LEU A 142 14.48 7.63 -1.54
N ALA A 143 14.26 8.90 -1.16
CA ALA A 143 13.40 9.84 -1.86
C ALA A 143 13.89 10.09 -3.30
N ASP A 144 15.17 10.39 -3.45
CA ASP A 144 15.80 10.54 -4.77
C ASP A 144 15.65 9.26 -5.62
N VAL A 145 15.97 8.09 -5.05
CA VAL A 145 15.87 6.81 -5.78
C VAL A 145 14.42 6.46 -6.13
N LEU A 146 13.42 6.85 -5.35
CA LEU A 146 12.01 6.63 -5.68
C LEU A 146 11.43 7.71 -6.59
N SER A 147 12.14 8.82 -6.81
CA SER A 147 11.65 10.03 -7.47
C SER A 147 10.41 10.62 -6.78
N CYS A 148 10.43 10.67 -5.44
CA CYS A 148 9.39 11.30 -4.62
C CYS A 148 10.01 12.22 -3.56
N ASP A 149 9.18 12.89 -2.76
CA ASP A 149 9.67 13.70 -1.63
C ASP A 149 10.10 12.84 -0.42
N GLU A 150 10.85 13.45 0.50
CA GLU A 150 11.39 12.77 1.69
C GLU A 150 10.31 12.25 2.64
N ARG A 151 9.16 12.92 2.71
CA ARG A 151 8.08 12.51 3.59
C ARG A 151 7.42 11.23 3.06
N ALA A 152 7.11 11.21 1.77
CA ALA A 152 6.59 10.05 1.07
C ALA A 152 7.56 8.85 1.12
N ALA A 153 8.87 9.10 1.04
CA ALA A 153 9.90 8.08 1.21
C ALA A 153 9.96 7.53 2.66
N ASN A 154 9.89 8.42 3.66
CA ASN A 154 9.89 8.05 5.07
C ASN A 154 8.65 7.21 5.43
N THR A 155 7.47 7.59 4.94
CA THR A 155 6.22 6.86 5.16
C THR A 155 6.31 5.43 4.62
N ARG A 156 6.78 5.24 3.37
CA ARG A 156 7.02 3.92 2.78
C ARG A 156 7.96 3.06 3.64
N LEU A 157 9.04 3.67 4.14
CA LEU A 157 10.02 3.00 4.99
C LEU A 157 9.45 2.60 6.36
N VAL A 158 8.68 3.48 7.00
CA VAL A 158 7.99 3.22 8.27
C VAL A 158 6.95 2.11 8.10
N ARG A 159 6.12 2.18 7.06
CA ARG A 159 5.11 1.15 6.76
C ARG A 159 5.73 -0.21 6.50
N TYR A 160 6.79 -0.26 5.69
CA TYR A 160 7.52 -1.50 5.44
C TYR A 160 8.07 -2.10 6.75
N ARG A 161 8.64 -1.29 7.64
CA ARG A 161 9.10 -1.75 8.97
C ARG A 161 7.96 -2.28 9.84
N ALA A 162 6.85 -1.56 9.90
CA ALA A 162 5.67 -1.96 10.68
C ALA A 162 5.15 -3.33 10.20
N ARG A 163 5.03 -3.51 8.88
CA ARG A 163 4.64 -4.79 8.26
C ARG A 163 5.61 -5.92 8.58
N MET A 164 6.93 -5.68 8.48
CA MET A 164 7.92 -6.70 8.82
C MET A 164 7.82 -7.12 10.29
N ARG A 165 7.54 -6.18 11.21
CA ARG A 165 7.29 -6.50 12.62
C ARG A 165 6.04 -7.37 12.79
N THR A 166 4.94 -7.04 12.12
CA THR A 166 3.71 -7.85 12.17
C THR A 166 3.92 -9.25 11.60
N LYS A 167 4.62 -9.37 10.45
CA LYS A 167 4.95 -10.67 9.83
C LYS A 167 5.87 -11.52 10.71
N SER A 168 6.85 -10.90 11.38
CA SER A 168 7.70 -11.59 12.36
C SER A 168 6.93 -12.04 13.60
N ALA A 169 5.98 -11.25 14.10
CA ALA A 169 5.12 -11.65 15.22
C ALA A 169 4.22 -12.84 14.86
N ALA A 170 3.55 -12.79 13.70
CA ALA A 170 2.71 -13.87 13.20
C ALA A 170 3.48 -15.17 12.95
N ASN A 171 4.73 -15.08 12.45
CA ASN A 171 5.59 -16.26 12.29
C ASN A 171 6.13 -16.80 13.62
N GLY A 172 6.24 -15.96 14.66
CA GLY A 172 6.71 -16.35 16.00
C GLY A 172 5.65 -17.07 16.83
N GLU A 173 4.36 -16.73 16.66
CA GLU A 173 3.24 -17.42 17.30
C GLU A 173 2.99 -18.83 16.74
N SER A 174 3.47 -19.14 15.54
CA SER A 174 3.26 -20.45 14.90
C SER A 174 4.23 -21.56 15.39
N VAL A 175 5.14 -21.27 16.33
CA VAL A 175 6.19 -22.22 16.78
C VAL A 175 5.96 -22.77 18.20
N SER A 176 4.89 -22.40 18.91
CA SER A 176 4.65 -22.83 20.29
C SER A 176 3.56 -23.90 20.50
N ASP A 177 3.15 -24.64 19.47
CA ASP A 177 2.21 -25.77 19.63
C ASP A 177 2.60 -26.98 18.76
N VAL A 178 3.80 -27.53 18.94
CA VAL A 178 4.07 -28.96 18.71
C VAL A 178 5.19 -29.43 19.66
N ALA A 179 4.81 -30.32 20.58
CA ALA A 179 5.61 -31.24 21.42
C ALA A 179 6.33 -30.68 22.65
#